data_AF-A0A3M1WRA8-F1
#
_entry.id   AF-A0A3M1WRA8-F1
#
_cell.length_a   1.000
_cell.length_b   1.000
_cell.length_c   1.000
_cell.angle_alpha   90.00
_cell.angle_beta   90.00
_cell.angle_gamma   90.00
#
_symmetry.space_group_name_H-M   'P 1'
#
loop_
_entity.id
_entity.type
_entity.pdbx_description
1 polymer ?
#
loop_
_entity_poly.entity_id
_entity_poly.type
_entity_poly.pdbx_seq_one_letter_code
_entity_poly.pdbx_strand_id
1 'polypeptide(L)'
;MGGRLLAHIVRIEVAPIRLEVAYQGEHPVKAELRAGQLAAIRTRPLTEKDHICGNEIIYYPPLVRVSNSMPAVAELDQYRGPGLNVSWTSRGKRSAFVGTFWR
;
A
#
# COMPACT_ATOMS: atom_id res chain seq x y z
N MET A 1 1.69 11.97 -12.51
CA MET A 1 0.21 12.10 -12.59
C MET A 1 -0.52 11.93 -11.25
N GLY A 2 0.08 11.40 -10.17
CA GLY A 2 -0.63 11.20 -8.88
C GLY A 2 -1.15 12.49 -8.20
N GLY A 3 -0.46 13.62 -8.34
CA GLY A 3 -0.86 14.88 -7.69
C GLY A 3 -2.20 15.47 -8.16
N ARG A 4 -2.68 15.11 -9.36
CA ARG A 4 -3.99 15.56 -9.86
C ARG A 4 -5.16 15.01 -9.03
N LEU A 5 -4.98 13.86 -8.36
CA LEU A 5 -6.01 13.28 -7.49
C LEU A 5 -6.27 14.13 -6.23
N LEU A 6 -5.36 15.05 -5.89
CA LEU A 6 -5.51 15.98 -4.77
C LEU A 6 -6.20 17.29 -5.15
N ALA A 7 -6.68 17.44 -6.40
CA ALA A 7 -7.34 18.67 -6.83
C ALA A 7 -8.71 18.90 -6.18
N HIS A 8 -9.37 17.84 -5.71
CA HIS A 8 -10.70 17.87 -5.10
C HIS A 8 -10.68 17.24 -3.71
N ILE A 9 -10.15 17.99 -2.74
CA ILE A 9 -10.09 17.56 -1.34
C ILE A 9 -11.44 17.87 -0.68
N VAL A 10 -12.16 16.82 -0.27
CA VAL A 10 -13.45 16.96 0.44
C VAL A 10 -13.27 17.14 1.96
N ARG A 11 -12.13 16.70 2.52
CA ARG A 11 -11.83 16.77 3.95
C ARG A 11 -10.33 16.58 4.20
N ILE A 12 -9.81 17.20 5.26
CA ILE A 12 -8.42 17.05 5.73
C ILE A 12 -8.45 16.65 7.20
N GLU A 13 -7.77 15.56 7.54
CA GLU A 13 -7.61 15.10 8.92
C GLU A 13 -6.16 15.14 9.34
N VAL A 14 -5.90 15.61 10.56
CA VAL A 14 -4.58 15.56 11.16
C VAL A 14 -4.50 14.32 12.06
N ALA A 15 -3.55 13.44 11.76
CA ALA A 15 -3.30 12.23 12.53
C ALA A 15 -1.80 11.91 12.59
N PRO A 16 -1.32 11.28 13.68
CA PRO A 16 0.07 10.86 13.76
C PRO A 16 0.36 9.79 12.70
N ILE A 17 1.40 10.01 11.90
CA ILE A 17 1.86 9.05 10.88
C ILE A 17 3.00 8.23 11.46
N ARG A 18 2.86 6.90 11.38
CA ARG A 18 3.95 5.95 11.60
C ARG A 18 4.17 5.17 10.31
N LEU A 19 5.39 5.19 9.81
CA LEU A 19 5.81 4.38 8.67
C LEU A 19 7.05 3.58 9.06
N GLU A 20 6.93 2.27 9.00
CA GLU A 20 8.03 1.33 9.22
C GLU A 20 8.22 0.54 7.92
N VAL A 21 9.45 0.50 7.40
CA VAL A 21 9.77 -0.23 6.17
C VAL A 21 10.95 -1.16 6.48
N ALA A 22 10.80 -2.43 6.15
CA ALA A 22 11.88 -3.40 6.26
C ALA A 22 12.52 -3.61 4.88
N TYR A 23 13.84 -3.74 4.88
CA TYR A 23 14.66 -3.87 3.69
C TYR A 23 15.46 -5.18 3.71
N GLN A 24 15.72 -5.71 2.52
CA GLN A 24 16.69 -6.77 2.27
C GLN A 24 17.68 -6.24 1.22
N GLY A 25 18.87 -5.85 1.66
CA GLY A 25 19.77 -5.04 0.84
C GLY A 25 19.11 -3.70 0.50
N GLU A 26 19.10 -3.33 -0.78
CA GLU A 26 18.48 -2.09 -1.27
C GLU A 26 16.98 -2.23 -1.56
N HIS A 27 16.42 -3.43 -1.46
CA HIS A 27 15.04 -3.71 -1.81
C HIS A 27 14.11 -3.62 -0.59
N PRO A 28 13.05 -2.81 -0.64
CA PRO A 28 12.02 -2.85 0.39
C PRO A 28 11.21 -4.14 0.25
N VAL A 29 11.05 -4.88 1.35
CA VAL A 29 10.38 -6.20 1.35
C VAL A 29 9.00 -6.17 2.01
N LYS A 30 8.80 -5.28 2.99
CA LYS A 30 7.50 -5.06 3.64
C LYS A 30 7.44 -3.67 4.26
N ALA A 31 6.23 -3.18 4.48
CA ALA A 31 5.98 -1.92 5.13
C ALA A 31 4.72 -1.95 6.00
N GLU A 32 4.73 -1.17 7.07
CA GLU A 32 3.55 -0.83 7.86
C GLU A 32 3.40 0.68 7.92
N LEU A 33 2.28 1.17 7.38
CA LEU A 33 1.86 2.56 7.45
C LEU A 33 0.61 2.65 8.33
N ARG A 34 0.64 3.56 9.30
CA ARG A 34 -0.54 3.94 10.11
C ARG A 34 -0.70 5.45 10.13
N ALA A 35 -1.93 5.91 9.96
CA ALA A 35 -2.34 7.28 10.20
C ALA A 35 -3.32 7.29 11.38
N GLY A 36 -2.78 7.38 12.60
CA GLY A 36 -3.54 7.26 13.85
C GLY A 36 -4.45 6.02 13.86
N GLN A 37 -5.74 6.25 14.12
CA GLN A 37 -6.80 5.24 14.03
C GLN A 37 -7.59 5.30 12.71
N LEU A 38 -7.24 6.22 11.80
CA LEU A 38 -8.02 6.51 10.59
C LEU A 38 -7.73 5.53 9.47
N ALA A 39 -6.46 5.20 9.25
CA ALA A 39 -6.05 4.32 8.16
C ALA A 39 -4.83 3.48 8.54
N ALA A 40 -4.76 2.27 7.99
CA ALA A 40 -3.63 1.39 8.14
C ALA A 40 -3.43 0.54 6.90
N ILE A 41 -2.17 0.44 6.45
CA ILE A 41 -1.73 -0.51 5.43
C ILE A 41 -0.58 -1.30 6.03
N ARG A 42 -0.67 -2.63 6.00
CA ARG A 42 0.42 -3.52 6.40
C ARG A 42 0.65 -4.55 5.33
N THR A 43 1.89 -4.70 4.92
CA THR A 43 2.28 -5.64 3.88
C THR A 43 3.18 -6.74 4.42
N ARG A 44 3.19 -7.86 3.70
CA ARG A 44 4.21 -8.90 3.79
C ARG A 44 4.76 -9.22 2.41
N PRO A 45 5.97 -9.79 2.32
CA PRO A 45 6.48 -10.31 1.05
C PRO A 45 5.55 -11.38 0.49
N LEU A 46 5.56 -11.51 -0.84
CA LEU A 46 5.02 -12.69 -1.51
C LEU A 46 5.86 -13.93 -1.16
N THR A 47 5.22 -15.08 -1.14
CA THR A 47 5.82 -16.39 -0.88
C THR A 47 5.33 -17.39 -1.91
N GLU A 48 5.95 -18.58 -1.97
CA GLU A 48 5.49 -19.68 -2.83
C GLU A 48 4.02 -20.07 -2.59
N LYS A 49 3.48 -19.79 -1.39
CA LYS A 49 2.07 -20.05 -1.06
C LYS A 49 1.10 -19.04 -1.68
N ASP A 50 1.60 -17.94 -2.23
CA ASP A 50 0.80 -16.91 -2.90
C ASP A 50 0.69 -17.14 -4.41
N HIS A 51 1.29 -18.23 -4.90
CA HIS A 51 1.21 -18.73 -6.25
C HIS A 51 0.02 -19.69 -6.35
N ILE A 52 -1.02 -19.33 -7.11
CA ILE A 52 -2.29 -20.08 -7.21
C ILE A 52 -2.28 -20.99 -8.42
N CYS A 53 -1.80 -20.52 -9.59
CA CYS A 53 -1.90 -21.28 -10.83
C CYS A 53 -0.70 -21.16 -11.78
N GLY A 54 0.31 -20.34 -11.45
CA GLY A 54 1.57 -20.24 -12.18
C GLY A 54 1.53 -19.38 -13.42
N ASN A 55 0.39 -18.75 -13.69
CA ASN A 55 0.26 -17.73 -14.71
C ASN A 55 0.08 -16.33 -14.11
N GLU A 56 0.53 -16.14 -12.86
CA GLU A 56 0.47 -14.84 -12.21
C GLU A 56 1.59 -13.93 -12.66
N ILE A 57 1.19 -12.80 -13.20
CA ILE A 57 2.06 -11.69 -13.58
C ILE A 57 1.61 -10.43 -12.87
N ILE A 58 2.50 -9.44 -12.79
CA ILE A 58 2.12 -8.09 -12.40
C ILE A 58 1.28 -7.50 -13.54
N TYR A 59 -0.05 -7.66 -13.45
CA TYR A 59 -0.97 -7.16 -14.47
C TYR A 59 -1.18 -5.65 -14.36
N TYR A 60 -1.30 -5.14 -13.14
CA TYR A 60 -1.42 -3.71 -12.86
C TYR A 60 -0.14 -3.20 -12.19
N PRO A 61 0.74 -2.49 -12.91
CA PRO A 61 1.91 -1.87 -12.30
C PRO A 61 1.50 -0.69 -11.41
N PRO A 62 2.41 -0.18 -10.57
CA PRO A 62 2.18 1.05 -9.81
C PRO A 62 1.69 2.20 -10.69
N LEU A 63 0.65 2.91 -10.23
CA LEU A 63 0.02 4.02 -10.97
C LEU A 63 0.93 5.27 -11.10
N VAL A 64 2.06 5.28 -10.39
CA VAL A 64 3.06 6.33 -10.42
C VAL A 64 4.45 5.70 -10.53
N ARG A 65 5.39 6.46 -11.10
CA ARG A 65 6.77 6.00 -11.26
C ARG A 65 7.40 5.79 -9.89
N VAL A 66 7.93 4.59 -9.67
CA VAL A 66 8.59 4.16 -8.44
C VAL A 66 9.88 3.41 -8.80
N SER A 67 10.91 3.54 -7.98
CA SER A 67 12.11 2.72 -8.01
C SER A 67 12.00 1.56 -7.02
N ASN A 68 12.70 0.47 -7.33
CA ASN A 68 12.81 -0.71 -6.47
C ASN A 68 11.45 -1.23 -5.97
N SER A 69 10.43 -1.19 -6.82
CA SER A 69 9.08 -1.62 -6.45
C SER A 69 8.97 -3.13 -6.42
N MET A 70 8.58 -3.68 -5.28
CA MET A 70 8.33 -5.09 -5.07
C MET A 70 6.83 -5.32 -4.87
N PRO A 71 6.18 -6.25 -5.59
CA PRO A 71 4.82 -6.65 -5.31
C PRO A 71 4.74 -7.30 -3.92
N ALA A 72 3.66 -7.04 -3.20
CA ALA A 72 3.47 -7.49 -1.83
C ALA A 72 2.01 -7.88 -1.57
N VAL A 73 1.80 -8.67 -0.53
CA VAL A 73 0.45 -8.94 -0.02
C VAL A 73 0.09 -7.88 1.00
N ALA A 74 -1.03 -7.19 0.80
CA ALA A 74 -1.68 -6.38 1.81
C ALA A 74 -2.32 -7.31 2.85
N GLU A 75 -1.63 -7.54 3.96
CA GLU A 75 -2.20 -8.23 5.13
C GLU A 75 -3.33 -7.42 5.75
N LEU A 76 -3.21 -6.10 5.67
CA LEU A 76 -4.21 -5.13 6.07
C LEU A 76 -4.21 -3.98 5.08
N ASP A 77 -5.40 -3.63 4.60
CA ASP A 77 -5.73 -2.36 3.98
C ASP A 77 -7.04 -1.89 4.63
N GLN A 78 -6.97 -0.78 5.36
CA GLN A 78 -8.06 -0.33 6.20
C GLN A 78 -8.19 1.18 6.21
N TYR A 79 -9.43 1.63 6.16
CA TYR A 79 -9.84 2.98 6.47
C TYR A 79 -11.09 2.96 7.34
N ARG A 80 -11.05 3.72 8.43
CA ARG A 80 -12.10 3.87 9.45
C ARG A 80 -12.37 5.34 9.78
N GLY A 81 -11.85 6.27 8.97
CA GLY A 81 -12.11 7.69 9.15
C GLY A 81 -13.55 8.05 8.80
N PRO A 82 -14.08 9.17 9.29
CA PRO A 82 -15.48 9.54 9.08
C PRO A 82 -15.75 10.20 7.70
N GLY A 83 -14.74 10.33 6.84
CA GLY A 83 -14.90 10.81 5.45
C GLY A 83 -15.33 9.71 4.47
N LEU A 84 -15.47 10.08 3.18
CA LEU A 84 -15.74 9.19 2.04
C LEU A 84 -17.08 8.41 2.07
N ASN A 85 -17.92 8.60 3.10
CA ASN A 85 -19.17 7.86 3.32
C ASN A 85 -19.00 6.33 3.30
N VAL A 86 -17.78 5.86 3.57
CA VAL A 86 -17.42 4.45 3.52
C VAL A 86 -16.28 4.19 4.50
N SER A 87 -16.31 3.00 5.10
CA SER A 87 -15.17 2.43 5.81
C SER A 87 -14.90 1.05 5.23
N TRP A 88 -13.66 0.60 5.22
CA TRP A 88 -13.33 -0.73 4.74
C TRP A 88 -12.23 -1.37 5.56
N THR A 89 -12.19 -2.70 5.47
CA THR A 89 -11.06 -3.50 5.90
C THR A 89 -10.93 -4.65 4.93
N SER A 90 -9.84 -4.67 4.19
CA SER A 90 -9.43 -5.73 3.29
C SER A 90 -8.18 -6.40 3.85
N ARG A 91 -8.07 -7.72 3.69
CA ARG A 91 -6.97 -8.53 4.22
C ARG A 91 -6.56 -9.60 3.22
N GLY A 92 -5.26 -9.92 3.23
CA GLY A 92 -4.68 -11.01 2.46
C GLY A 92 -4.79 -10.84 0.94
N LYS A 93 -4.78 -9.59 0.44
CA LYS A 93 -4.91 -9.32 -1.00
C LYS A 93 -3.55 -9.05 -1.64
N ARG A 94 -3.31 -9.64 -2.82
CA ARG A 94 -2.13 -9.36 -3.67
C ARG A 94 -2.31 -8.05 -4.44
N SER A 95 -2.52 -6.95 -3.72
CA SER A 95 -2.94 -5.66 -4.26
C SER A 95 -2.06 -4.50 -3.81
N ALA A 96 -0.82 -4.77 -3.39
CA ALA A 96 0.09 -3.77 -2.89
C ALA A 96 1.47 -3.85 -3.55
N PHE A 97 2.14 -2.71 -3.57
CA PHE A 97 3.56 -2.60 -3.89
C PHE A 97 4.26 -1.86 -2.75
N VAL A 98 5.50 -2.25 -2.48
CA VAL A 98 6.42 -1.48 -1.62
C VAL A 98 7.56 -1.01 -2.50
N GLY A 99 7.87 0.27 -2.47
CA GLY A 99 8.89 0.88 -3.34
C GLY A 99 9.21 2.29 -2.89
N THR A 100 10.12 2.94 -3.62
CA THR A 100 10.50 4.33 -3.39
C THR A 100 9.93 5.19 -4.51
N PHE A 101 9.35 6.35 -4.20
CA PHE A 101 8.90 7.26 -5.24
C PHE A 101 10.07 7.76 -6.08
N TRP A 102 9.91 7.71 -7.41
CA TRP A 102 10.89 8.27 -8.32
C TRP A 102 10.84 9.81 -8.24
N ARG A 103 12.01 10.46 -8.16
CA ARG A 103 12.15 11.92 -8.15
C ARG A 103 12.13 12.52 -9.55
#